data_AF-A0A842P380-F1
#
_entry.id   AF-A0A842P380-F1
#
_cell.length_a   1.000
_cell.length_b   1.000
_cell.length_c   1.000
_cell.angle_alpha   90.00
_cell.angle_beta   90.00
_cell.angle_gamma   90.00
#
_symmetry.space_group_name_H-M   'P 1'
#
loop_
_entity.id
_entity.type
_entity.pdbx_description
1 polymer ?
#
loop_
_entity_poly.entity_id
_entity_poly.type
_entity_poly.pdbx_seq_one_letter_code
_entity_poly.pdbx_strand_id
1 'polypeptide(L)'
;MILAIVGVLLLSFVVYNVEVGLYYFQYPDQLVHYKMEIIEIISGNCDREVINADLADHQSNQCLSPLGTYYAIDVIIAAIGFVFSISAPIAALKQSGKLKISRGWSKNMARIRLVFGVSLVTIAVSDAMGLLTTEGQPLDWALVLGIPMPAFMVEVALLILGVMVIKKAVRRLTSKPKSEFVEPWQMAGAGS
;
A
#
# COMPACT_ATOMS: atom_id res chain seq x y z
N MET A 1 -5.14 -5.83 -17.49
CA MET A 1 -3.92 -5.24 -18.08
C MET A 1 -3.71 -3.81 -17.62
N ILE A 2 -4.70 -2.91 -17.77
CA ILE A 2 -4.60 -1.50 -17.33
C ILE A 2 -4.12 -1.37 -15.87
N LEU A 3 -4.73 -2.10 -14.92
CA LEU A 3 -4.32 -2.06 -13.51
C LEU A 3 -2.84 -2.41 -13.30
N ALA A 4 -2.30 -3.41 -14.01
CA ALA A 4 -0.89 -3.75 -13.86
C ALA A 4 0.03 -2.67 -14.45
N ILE A 5 -0.35 -2.07 -15.58
CA ILE A 5 0.41 -0.96 -16.18
C ILE A 5 0.42 0.23 -15.23
N VAL A 6 -0.74 0.61 -14.69
CA VAL A 6 -0.85 1.68 -13.68
C VAL A 6 -0.01 1.33 -12.45
N GLY A 7 -0.05 0.09 -11.98
CA GLY A 7 0.74 -0.34 -10.84
C GLY A 7 2.24 -0.20 -11.04
N VAL A 8 2.75 -0.61 -12.21
CA VAL A 8 4.17 -0.49 -12.57
C VAL A 8 4.56 0.98 -12.70
N LEU A 9 3.70 1.81 -13.31
CA LEU A 9 3.95 3.25 -13.43
C LEU A 9 4.03 3.92 -12.05
N LEU A 10 3.14 3.58 -11.12
CA LEU A 10 3.18 4.11 -9.75
C LEU A 10 4.46 3.70 -9.01
N LEU A 11 4.86 2.42 -9.11
CA LEU A 11 6.10 1.94 -8.52
C LEU A 11 7.32 2.67 -9.09
N SER A 12 7.42 2.73 -10.41
CA SER A 12 8.51 3.42 -11.10
C SER A 12 8.55 4.90 -10.74
N PHE A 13 7.39 5.55 -10.63
CA PHE A 13 7.29 6.95 -10.22
C PHE A 13 7.83 7.18 -8.82
N VAL A 14 7.43 6.38 -7.83
CA VAL A 14 7.92 6.53 -6.44
C VAL A 14 9.43 6.28 -6.38
N VAL A 15 9.90 5.18 -6.97
CA VAL A 15 11.34 4.85 -6.96
C VAL A 15 12.16 5.94 -7.65
N TYR A 16 11.69 6.44 -8.80
CA TYR A 16 12.37 7.50 -9.51
C TYR A 16 12.42 8.81 -8.70
N ASN A 17 11.30 9.19 -8.08
CA ASN A 17 11.24 10.40 -7.25
C ASN A 17 12.20 10.33 -6.05
N VAL A 18 12.27 9.19 -5.37
CA VAL A 18 13.10 9.04 -4.17
C VAL A 18 14.59 8.88 -4.50
N GLU A 19 14.93 8.11 -5.54
CA GLU A 19 16.33 7.75 -5.84
C GLU A 19 17.00 8.70 -6.83
N VAL A 20 16.25 9.24 -7.79
CA VAL A 20 16.78 10.13 -8.83
C VAL A 20 16.39 11.58 -8.58
N GLY A 21 15.20 11.81 -8.03
CA GLY A 21 14.65 13.14 -7.81
C GLY A 21 13.84 13.63 -9.00
N LEU A 22 12.64 14.15 -8.73
CA LEU A 22 11.80 14.81 -9.74
C LEU A 22 12.17 16.28 -9.94
N TYR A 23 12.94 16.88 -9.04
CA TYR A 23 13.36 18.27 -9.10
C TYR A 23 14.87 18.38 -9.16
N TYR A 24 15.36 19.41 -9.84
CA TYR A 24 16.78 19.75 -9.88
C TYR A 24 16.96 21.26 -9.77
N PHE A 25 18.03 21.66 -9.10
CA PHE A 25 18.44 23.05 -8.98
C PHE A 25 19.92 23.19 -9.30
N GLN A 26 20.25 24.18 -10.12
CA GLN A 26 21.61 24.47 -10.53
C GLN A 26 22.19 25.53 -9.59
N TYR A 27 23.07 25.09 -8.69
CA TYR A 27 23.97 25.99 -7.98
C TYR A 27 25.14 26.39 -8.89
N PRO A 28 25.90 27.44 -8.56
CA PRO A 28 27.02 27.92 -9.38
C PRO A 28 28.03 26.82 -9.76
N ASP A 29 28.29 25.88 -8.85
CA ASP A 29 29.34 24.86 -9.03
C ASP A 29 28.78 23.41 -9.14
N GLN A 30 27.48 23.21 -8.96
CA GLN A 30 26.90 21.86 -8.92
C GLN A 30 25.41 21.83 -9.29
N LEU A 31 25.00 20.76 -9.96
CA LEU A 31 23.61 20.41 -10.18
C LEU A 31 23.16 19.46 -9.07
N VAL A 32 22.17 19.88 -8.27
CA VAL A 32 21.66 19.07 -7.15
C VAL A 32 20.25 18.61 -7.45
N HIS A 33 20.01 17.32 -7.25
CA HIS A 33 18.71 16.68 -7.41
C HIS A 33 17.99 16.58 -6.07
N TYR A 34 16.68 16.82 -6.10
CA TYR A 34 15.82 16.76 -4.93
C TYR A 34 14.61 15.87 -5.21
N LYS A 35 14.19 15.15 -4.18
CA LYS A 35 12.90 14.46 -4.16
C LYS A 35 11.81 15.52 -3.95
N MET A 36 10.73 15.41 -4.72
CA MET A 36 9.53 16.22 -4.49
C MET A 36 8.59 15.51 -3.53
N GLU A 37 8.04 16.23 -2.57
CA GLU A 37 7.00 15.68 -1.69
C GLU A 37 5.70 15.47 -2.46
N ILE A 38 5.27 14.21 -2.57
CA ILE A 38 4.13 13.82 -3.42
C ILE A 38 2.84 14.52 -2.98
N ILE A 39 2.68 14.71 -1.67
CA ILE A 39 1.53 15.39 -1.08
C ILE A 39 1.45 16.84 -1.59
N GLU A 40 2.58 17.54 -1.58
CA GLU A 40 2.63 18.94 -1.98
C GLU A 40 2.54 19.14 -3.50
N ILE A 41 2.95 18.14 -4.28
CA ILE A 41 2.68 18.10 -5.73
C ILE A 41 1.16 17.98 -5.97
N ILE A 42 0.48 17.08 -5.25
CA ILE A 42 -0.95 16.82 -5.44
C ILE A 42 -1.80 18.00 -4.95
N SER A 43 -1.40 18.65 -3.86
CA SER A 43 -2.10 19.83 -3.34
C SER A 43 -1.95 21.05 -4.25
N GLY A 44 -0.93 21.07 -5.12
CA GLY A 44 -0.64 22.20 -6.00
C GLY A 44 0.00 23.39 -5.29
N ASN A 45 0.52 23.20 -4.07
CA ASN A 45 1.11 24.26 -3.25
C ASN A 45 2.57 24.57 -3.63
N CYS A 46 3.20 23.73 -4.46
CA CYS A 46 4.60 23.88 -4.86
C CYS A 46 4.76 24.75 -6.10
N ASP A 47 5.03 26.04 -5.91
CA ASP A 47 5.39 26.96 -6.98
C ASP A 47 6.90 26.96 -7.24
N ARG A 48 7.28 26.95 -8.52
CA ARG A 48 8.69 26.76 -8.92
C ARG A 48 9.53 27.98 -8.56
N GLU A 49 8.96 29.16 -8.70
CA GLU A 49 9.57 30.45 -8.42
C GLU A 49 9.92 30.55 -6.93
N VAL A 50 9.00 30.14 -6.05
CA VAL A 50 9.20 30.11 -4.59
C VAL A 50 10.30 29.11 -4.22
N ILE A 51 10.24 27.89 -4.77
CA ILE A 51 11.27 26.87 -4.54
C ILE A 51 12.66 27.36 -4.95
N ASN A 52 12.78 27.98 -6.12
CA ASN A 52 14.05 28.49 -6.60
C ASN A 52 14.58 29.66 -5.76
N ALA A 53 13.69 30.53 -5.27
CA ALA A 53 14.07 31.63 -4.39
C ALA A 53 14.63 31.10 -3.05
N ASP A 54 13.95 30.14 -2.44
CA ASP A 54 14.39 29.52 -1.18
C ASP A 54 15.73 28.79 -1.37
N LEU A 55 15.88 28.01 -2.45
CA LEU A 55 17.14 27.31 -2.75
C LEU A 55 18.29 28.27 -3.06
N ALA A 56 18.02 29.40 -3.73
CA ALA A 56 19.04 30.42 -3.97
C ALA A 56 19.54 31.04 -2.66
N ASP A 57 18.67 31.21 -1.66
CA ASP A 57 19.04 31.66 -0.32
C ASP A 57 19.54 30.52 0.60
N HIS A 58 19.81 29.33 0.03
CA HIS A 58 20.25 28.14 0.77
C HIS A 58 19.28 27.70 1.87
N GLN A 59 17.99 28.04 1.74
CA GLN A 59 16.94 27.64 2.65
C GLN A 59 16.31 26.31 2.21
N SER A 60 15.87 25.53 3.20
CA SER A 60 15.08 24.32 2.95
C SER A 60 13.65 24.67 2.57
N ASN A 61 13.10 24.00 1.56
CA ASN A 61 11.70 24.17 1.16
C ASN A 61 10.89 22.91 1.51
N GLN A 62 9.67 23.10 2.04
CA GLN A 62 8.74 22.03 2.43
C GLN A 62 8.32 21.10 1.28
N CYS A 63 8.39 21.57 0.04
CA CYS A 63 8.11 20.79 -1.16
C CYS A 63 9.21 19.79 -1.51
N LEU A 64 10.39 19.93 -0.91
CA LEU A 64 11.59 19.18 -1.26
C LEU A 64 12.13 18.41 -0.07
N SER A 65 12.61 17.21 -0.36
CA SER A 65 13.35 16.40 0.60
C SER A 65 14.64 15.86 -0.02
N PRO A 66 15.62 15.51 0.82
CA PRO A 66 16.82 14.85 0.33
C PRO A 66 16.49 13.48 -0.27
N LEU A 67 17.27 13.08 -1.28
CA LEU A 67 17.13 11.78 -1.93
C LEU A 67 17.31 10.62 -0.93
N GLY A 68 16.71 9.48 -1.24
CA GLY A 68 16.75 8.28 -0.39
C GLY A 68 15.87 8.35 0.86
N THR A 69 15.10 9.43 1.05
CA THR A 69 14.12 9.52 2.14
C THR A 69 12.76 8.99 1.71
N TYR A 70 12.29 7.95 2.43
CA TYR A 70 10.97 7.35 2.22
C TYR A 70 10.02 7.82 3.32
N TYR A 71 9.00 8.60 2.96
CA TYR A 71 7.91 8.94 3.86
C TYR A 71 6.76 7.95 3.74
N ALA A 72 5.82 8.01 4.69
CA ALA A 72 4.67 7.10 4.74
C ALA A 72 3.90 7.07 3.42
N ILE A 73 3.68 8.23 2.80
CA ILE A 73 2.97 8.36 1.53
C ILE A 73 3.67 7.64 0.37
N ASP A 74 5.01 7.72 0.30
CA ASP A 74 5.80 7.03 -0.73
C ASP A 74 5.62 5.50 -0.60
N VAL A 75 5.68 4.99 0.62
CA VAL A 75 5.50 3.57 0.93
C VAL A 75 4.07 3.13 0.61
N ILE A 76 3.06 3.95 0.92
CA ILE A 76 1.66 3.66 0.62
C ILE A 76 1.45 3.57 -0.90
N ILE A 77 1.93 4.56 -1.66
CA ILE A 77 1.78 4.58 -3.12
C ILE A 77 2.54 3.42 -3.76
N ALA A 78 3.76 3.13 -3.30
CA ALA A 78 4.52 1.97 -3.76
C ALA A 78 3.79 0.65 -3.46
N ALA A 79 3.20 0.49 -2.26
CA ALA A 79 2.44 -0.69 -1.90
C ALA A 79 1.18 -0.87 -2.79
N ILE A 80 0.46 0.21 -3.06
CA ILE A 80 -0.68 0.21 -4.01
C ILE A 80 -0.20 -0.19 -5.40
N GLY A 81 0.88 0.43 -5.88
CA GLY A 81 1.49 0.13 -7.17
C GLY A 81 1.89 -1.35 -7.30
N PHE A 82 2.49 -1.91 -6.25
CA PHE A 82 2.86 -3.32 -6.18
C PHE A 82 1.65 -4.24 -6.24
N VAL A 83 0.61 -3.99 -5.43
CA VAL A 83 -0.62 -4.78 -5.43
C VAL A 83 -1.29 -4.74 -6.81
N PHE A 84 -1.34 -3.57 -7.44
CA PHE A 84 -1.93 -3.41 -8.77
C PHE A 84 -1.12 -4.15 -9.84
N SER A 85 0.20 -4.09 -9.78
CA SER A 85 1.12 -4.79 -10.68
C SER A 85 0.91 -6.30 -10.68
N ILE A 86 0.74 -6.91 -9.50
CA ILE A 86 0.57 -8.37 -9.38
C ILE A 86 -0.89 -8.82 -9.53
N SER A 87 -1.87 -7.97 -9.23
CA SER A 87 -3.28 -8.37 -9.18
C SER A 87 -3.84 -8.80 -10.55
N ALA A 88 -3.52 -8.05 -11.61
CA ALA A 88 -4.02 -8.34 -12.96
C ALA A 88 -3.46 -9.64 -13.56
N PRO A 89 -2.13 -9.92 -13.53
CA PRO A 89 -1.62 -11.19 -14.04
C PRO A 89 -2.11 -12.38 -13.22
N ILE A 90 -2.19 -12.25 -11.88
CA ILE A 90 -2.74 -13.32 -11.03
C ILE A 90 -4.20 -13.60 -11.38
N ALA A 91 -5.02 -12.56 -11.59
CA ALA A 91 -6.42 -12.72 -11.98
C ALA A 91 -6.56 -13.41 -13.34
N ALA A 92 -5.76 -13.02 -14.33
CA ALA A 92 -5.76 -13.63 -15.66
C ALA A 92 -5.31 -15.10 -15.63
N LEU A 93 -4.28 -15.42 -14.86
CA LEU A 93 -3.80 -16.81 -14.67
C LEU A 93 -4.83 -17.68 -13.93
N LYS A 94 -5.61 -17.08 -13.02
CA LYS A 94 -6.71 -17.77 -12.34
C LYS A 94 -7.90 -18.02 -13.27
N GLN A 95 -8.28 -17.05 -14.10
CA GLN A 95 -9.38 -17.20 -15.07
C GLN A 95 -9.07 -18.25 -16.14
N SER A 96 -7.83 -18.32 -16.60
CA SER A 96 -7.38 -19.32 -17.57
C SER A 96 -7.21 -20.74 -16.98
N GLY A 97 -7.48 -20.94 -15.68
CA GLY A 97 -7.32 -22.23 -15.00
C GLY A 97 -5.88 -22.69 -14.83
N LYS A 98 -4.90 -21.90 -15.30
CA LYS A 98 -3.46 -22.21 -15.26
C LYS A 98 -2.84 -22.01 -13.87
N LEU A 99 -3.50 -21.24 -13.00
CA LEU A 99 -3.07 -21.05 -11.61
C LEU A 99 -3.92 -21.90 -10.64
N LYS A 100 -3.47 -23.11 -10.38
CA LYS A 100 -4.01 -23.93 -9.27
C LYS A 100 -3.30 -23.53 -7.97
N ILE A 101 -3.95 -22.66 -7.20
CA ILE A 101 -3.46 -22.31 -5.86
C ILE A 101 -3.57 -23.55 -4.97
N SER A 102 -2.45 -24.01 -4.42
CA SER A 102 -2.45 -25.15 -3.50
C SER A 102 -3.32 -24.86 -2.28
N ARG A 103 -3.92 -25.91 -1.72
CA ARG A 103 -4.76 -25.78 -0.52
C ARG A 103 -3.99 -25.18 0.66
N GLY A 104 -2.71 -25.54 0.80
CA GLY A 104 -1.78 -24.97 1.78
C GLY A 104 -1.60 -23.47 1.58
N TRP A 105 -1.32 -23.02 0.34
CA TRP A 105 -1.18 -21.60 0.01
C TRP A 105 -2.47 -20.81 0.28
N SER A 106 -3.63 -21.37 -0.06
CA SER A 106 -4.92 -20.74 0.22
C SER A 106 -5.16 -20.55 1.73
N LYS A 107 -4.79 -21.53 2.55
CA LYS A 107 -4.90 -21.43 4.02
C LYS A 107 -3.91 -20.42 4.59
N ASN A 108 -2.66 -20.44 4.14
CA ASN A 108 -1.64 -19.48 4.57
C ASN A 108 -2.04 -18.05 4.20
N MET A 109 -2.55 -17.84 2.98
CA MET A 109 -3.08 -16.55 2.55
C MET A 109 -4.28 -16.10 3.40
N ALA A 110 -5.13 -17.03 3.85
CA ALA A 110 -6.21 -16.69 4.77
C ALA A 110 -5.69 -16.33 6.18
N ARG A 111 -4.63 -16.97 6.67
CA ARG A 111 -3.96 -16.59 7.93
C ARG A 111 -3.31 -15.20 7.83
N ILE A 112 -2.60 -14.91 6.74
CA ILE A 112 -2.01 -13.59 6.49
C ILE A 112 -3.10 -12.52 6.47
N ARG A 113 -4.23 -12.78 5.77
CA ARG A 113 -5.38 -11.87 5.81
C ARG A 113 -5.95 -11.69 7.20
N LEU A 114 -6.01 -12.75 8.01
CA LEU A 114 -6.49 -12.66 9.38
C LEU A 114 -5.60 -11.73 10.21
N VAL A 115 -4.27 -11.94 10.17
CA VAL A 115 -3.29 -11.11 10.87
C VAL A 115 -3.40 -9.65 10.43
N PHE A 116 -3.45 -9.41 9.12
CA PHE A 116 -3.61 -8.07 8.55
C PHE A 116 -4.92 -7.40 8.97
N GLY A 117 -6.03 -8.15 8.96
CA GLY A 117 -7.32 -7.63 9.40
C GLY A 117 -7.33 -7.27 10.88
N VAL A 118 -6.70 -8.09 11.73
CA VAL A 118 -6.55 -7.81 13.16
C VAL A 118 -5.67 -6.59 13.38
N SER A 119 -4.54 -6.47 12.68
CA SER A 119 -3.68 -5.29 12.83
C SER A 119 -4.38 -4.00 12.45
N LEU A 120 -5.21 -3.99 11.39
CA LEU A 120 -6.01 -2.81 11.02
C LEU A 120 -6.96 -2.39 12.14
N VAL A 121 -7.66 -3.35 12.76
CA VAL A 121 -8.56 -3.07 13.89
C VAL A 121 -7.78 -2.56 15.09
N THR A 122 -6.64 -3.18 15.42
CA THR A 122 -5.81 -2.75 16.55
C THR A 122 -5.27 -1.34 16.34
N ILE A 123 -4.80 -1.01 15.14
CA ILE A 123 -4.32 0.33 14.80
C ILE A 123 -5.45 1.34 14.98
N ALA A 124 -6.63 1.08 14.40
CA ALA A 124 -7.76 2.00 14.49
C ALA A 124 -8.22 2.26 15.94
N VAL A 125 -8.28 1.21 16.77
CA VAL A 125 -8.65 1.35 18.19
C VAL A 125 -7.55 2.09 18.96
N SER A 126 -6.28 1.76 18.70
CA SER A 126 -5.14 2.42 19.38
C SER A 126 -5.08 3.90 19.03
N ASP A 127 -5.36 4.24 17.78
CA ASP A 127 -5.40 5.62 17.30
C ASP A 127 -6.54 6.43 17.94
N ALA A 128 -7.76 5.87 17.94
CA ALA A 128 -8.92 6.49 18.57
C ALA A 128 -8.74 6.70 20.08
N MET A 129 -7.92 5.87 20.73
CA MET A 129 -7.55 6.00 22.14
C MET A 129 -6.35 6.96 22.36
N GLY A 130 -5.77 7.53 21.31
CA GLY A 130 -4.59 8.40 21.37
C GLY A 130 -3.31 7.68 21.76
N LEU A 131 -3.25 6.35 21.66
CA LEU A 131 -2.08 5.54 22.05
C LEU A 131 -0.93 5.60 21.03
N LEU A 132 -1.19 6.14 19.84
CA LEU A 132 -0.20 6.23 18.77
C LEU A 132 0.60 7.53 18.79
N THR A 133 0.21 8.50 19.62
CA THR A 133 0.90 9.78 19.75
C THR A 133 1.37 10.01 21.19
N THR A 134 2.42 10.78 21.35
CA THR A 134 2.94 11.19 22.67
C THR A 134 2.01 12.15 23.40
N GLU A 135 1.11 12.81 22.67
CA GLU A 135 0.18 13.83 23.19
C GLU A 135 -1.17 13.24 23.63
N GLY A 136 -1.38 11.93 23.43
CA GLY A 136 -2.64 11.27 23.76
C GLY A 136 -3.80 11.68 22.84
N GLN A 137 -3.49 12.21 21.65
CA GLN A 137 -4.47 12.59 20.63
C GLN A 137 -4.43 11.60 19.44
N PRO A 138 -5.53 11.48 18.67
CA PRO A 138 -5.52 10.73 17.42
C PRO A 138 -4.48 11.27 16.43
N LEU A 139 -4.00 10.41 15.54
CA LEU A 139 -3.03 10.81 14.52
C LEU A 139 -3.57 11.93 13.63
N ASP A 140 -2.68 12.84 13.24
CA ASP A 140 -2.96 13.73 12.13
C ASP A 140 -2.82 12.96 10.80
N TRP A 141 -3.94 12.41 10.35
CA TRP A 141 -4.01 11.67 9.10
C TRP A 141 -3.80 12.54 7.85
N ALA A 142 -3.90 13.87 7.96
CA ALA A 142 -3.56 14.75 6.85
C ALA A 142 -2.06 14.68 6.54
N LEU A 143 -1.21 14.61 7.57
CA LEU A 143 0.23 14.43 7.41
C LEU A 143 0.59 13.04 6.83
N VAL A 144 -0.18 12.01 7.15
CA VAL A 144 0.10 10.64 6.70
C VAL A 144 -0.41 10.36 5.29
N LEU A 145 -1.64 10.77 4.99
CA LEU A 145 -2.31 10.46 3.71
C LEU A 145 -2.17 11.60 2.70
N GLY A 146 -1.79 12.80 3.14
CA GLY A 146 -1.67 13.98 2.29
C GLY A 146 -2.99 14.59 1.86
N ILE A 147 -4.09 14.20 2.50
CA ILE A 147 -5.42 14.71 2.20
C ILE A 147 -6.04 15.16 3.52
N PRO A 148 -6.57 16.39 3.62
CA PRO A 148 -7.24 16.84 4.82
C PRO A 148 -8.46 15.96 5.07
N MET A 149 -8.36 15.08 6.05
CA MET A 149 -9.44 14.17 6.44
C MET A 149 -9.58 14.14 7.96
N PRO A 150 -10.81 14.20 8.50
CA PRO A 150 -11.03 14.00 9.93
C PRO A 150 -10.55 12.61 10.37
N ALA A 151 -9.84 12.53 11.50
CA ALA A 151 -9.27 11.27 12.01
C ALA A 151 -10.33 10.16 12.17
N PHE A 152 -11.51 10.50 12.69
CA PHE A 152 -12.60 9.53 12.88
C PHE A 152 -13.02 8.83 11.58
N MET A 153 -12.91 9.49 10.41
CA MET A 153 -13.24 8.87 9.12
C MET A 153 -12.25 7.76 8.78
N VAL A 154 -10.96 8.00 9.03
CA VAL A 154 -9.90 7.03 8.78
C VAL A 154 -9.99 5.86 9.75
N GLU A 155 -10.21 6.14 11.04
CA GLU A 155 -10.43 5.12 12.08
C GLU A 155 -11.61 4.19 11.73
N VAL A 156 -12.77 4.77 11.38
CA VAL A 156 -13.96 4.00 10.98
C VAL A 156 -13.70 3.19 9.72
N ALA A 157 -13.01 3.77 8.72
CA ALA A 157 -12.64 3.06 7.50
C ALA A 157 -11.72 1.85 7.80
N LEU A 158 -10.70 2.04 8.62
CA LEU A 158 -9.78 0.98 9.06
C LEU A 158 -10.51 -0.13 9.83
N LEU A 159 -11.44 0.24 10.72
CA LEU A 159 -12.28 -0.71 11.45
C LEU A 159 -13.16 -1.54 10.50
N ILE A 160 -13.90 -0.89 9.61
CA ILE A 160 -14.79 -1.57 8.65
C ILE A 160 -13.97 -2.51 7.76
N LEU A 161 -12.87 -2.01 7.19
CA LEU A 161 -11.98 -2.79 6.34
C LEU A 161 -11.40 -3.99 7.09
N GLY A 162 -10.88 -3.77 8.30
CA GLY A 162 -10.32 -4.80 9.16
C GLY A 162 -11.33 -5.90 9.47
N VAL A 163 -12.54 -5.54 9.91
CA VAL A 163 -13.63 -6.50 10.20
C VAL A 163 -14.04 -7.28 8.94
N MET A 164 -14.15 -6.62 7.79
CA MET A 164 -14.46 -7.29 6.52
C MET A 164 -13.38 -8.31 6.13
N VAL A 165 -12.11 -7.94 6.25
CA VAL A 165 -10.97 -8.82 5.96
C VAL A 165 -10.94 -10.02 6.91
N ILE A 166 -11.13 -9.79 8.22
CA ILE A 166 -11.23 -10.85 9.24
C ILE A 166 -12.38 -11.80 8.89
N LYS A 167 -13.59 -11.30 8.64
CA LYS A 167 -14.75 -12.13 8.29
C LYS A 167 -14.46 -13.01 7.07
N LYS A 168 -13.80 -12.46 6.04
CA LYS A 168 -13.42 -13.19 4.84
C LYS A 168 -12.35 -14.25 5.12
N ALA A 169 -11.36 -13.94 5.96
CA ALA A 169 -10.32 -14.86 6.37
C ALA A 169 -10.88 -16.03 7.19
N VAL A 170 -11.68 -15.75 8.21
CA VAL A 170 -12.31 -16.76 9.08
C VAL A 170 -13.18 -17.70 8.24
N ARG A 171 -14.05 -17.18 7.37
CA ARG A 171 -14.88 -18.02 6.47
C ARG A 171 -14.06 -19.00 5.63
N ARG A 172 -12.84 -18.61 5.20
CA ARG A 172 -11.93 -19.47 4.42
C ARG A 172 -11.19 -20.49 5.28
N LEU A 173 -10.89 -20.16 6.54
CA LEU A 173 -10.22 -21.07 7.46
C LEU A 173 -11.19 -22.13 8.00
N THR A 174 -12.46 -21.77 8.21
CA THR A 174 -13.50 -22.66 8.73
C THR A 174 -14.24 -23.46 7.66
N SER A 175 -14.13 -23.10 6.38
CA SER A 175 -14.77 -23.86 5.30
C SER A 175 -14.23 -25.29 5.24
N LYS A 176 -15.12 -26.28 5.44
CA LYS A 176 -14.79 -27.70 5.26
C LYS A 176 -14.36 -27.96 3.81
N PRO A 177 -13.44 -28.91 3.57
CA PRO A 177 -13.21 -29.39 2.21
C PRO A 177 -14.55 -29.83 1.62
N LYS A 178 -14.82 -29.44 0.37
CA LYS A 178 -15.79 -30.18 -0.43
C LYS A 178 -15.22 -31.59 -0.51
N SER A 179 -15.83 -32.56 0.17
CA SER A 179 -15.49 -33.96 -0.06
C SER A 179 -15.78 -34.20 -1.53
N GLU A 180 -14.73 -34.38 -2.31
CA GLU A 180 -14.87 -34.95 -3.64
C GLU A 180 -15.47 -36.33 -3.39
N PHE A 181 -16.72 -36.52 -3.80
CA PHE A 181 -17.35 -37.83 -3.77
C PHE A 181 -16.59 -38.66 -4.80
N VAL A 182 -15.60 -39.41 -4.31
CA VAL A 182 -14.89 -40.38 -5.12
C VAL A 182 -15.82 -41.58 -5.21
N GLU A 183 -16.29 -41.87 -6.42
CA GLU A 183 -17.19 -43.00 -6.63
C GLU A 183 -16.45 -44.31 -6.30
N PRO A 184 -17.10 -45.29 -5.67
CA PRO A 184 -16.44 -46.50 -5.16
C PRO A 184 -15.59 -47.26 -6.19
N TRP A 185 -15.98 -47.23 -7.47
CA TRP A 185 -15.25 -47.88 -8.56
C TRP A 185 -13.95 -47.16 -8.96
N GLN A 186 -13.81 -45.87 -8.66
CA GLN A 186 -12.55 -45.14 -8.87
C GLN A 186 -11.46 -45.56 -7.88
N MET A 187 -11.82 -46.16 -6.74
CA MET A 187 -10.87 -46.73 -5.78
C MET A 187 -10.42 -48.14 -6.15
N ALA A 188 -11.22 -48.87 -6.94
CA ALA A 188 -10.96 -50.27 -7.28
C ALA A 188 -9.88 -50.45 -8.38
N GLY A 189 -9.60 -49.42 -9.18
CA GLY A 189 -8.61 -49.48 -10.27
C GLY A 189 -7.17 -49.10 -9.91
N ALA A 190 -6.90 -48.71 -8.65
CA ALA A 190 -5.57 -48.28 -8.20
C ALA A 190 -4.71 -49.40 -7.59
N GLY A 191 -5.19 -50.64 -7.65
CA GLY A 191 -4.50 -51.83 -7.17
C GLY A 191 -4.35 -52.87 -8.28
N SER A 192 -3.47 -52.61 -9.23
CA SER A 192 -2.90 -53.62 -10.13
C SER A 192 -1.47 -53.23 -10.49
#